data_AF-A0A920DTA1-F1
#
_entry.id   AF-A0A920DTA1-F1
#
_cell.length_a   1.000
_cell.length_b   1.000
_cell.length_c   1.000
_cell.angle_alpha   90.00
_cell.angle_beta   90.00
_cell.angle_gamma   90.00
#
_symmetry.space_group_name_H-M   'P 1'
#
loop_
_entity.id
_entity.type
_entity.pdbx_description
1 polymer ?
#
loop_
_entity_poly.entity_id
_entity_poly.type
_entity_poly.pdbx_seq_one_letter_code
_entity_poly.pdbx_strand_id
1 'polypeptide(L)'
;MEFLKSNFVIYTKASSKTGVTGEILLQLCERRLDNAVYRMGISPTRSGARQLVSHRHIKVNGGIVNIPSYSLRPGDIIEVREKSKALEAITDSVKSNSSTYEWLEFSSDS
;
A
#
# COMPACT_ATOMS: atom_id res chain seq x y z
N MET A 1 15.60 -5.67 -10.73
CA MET A 1 16.30 -4.38 -10.90
C MET A 1 15.42 -3.14 -10.69
N GLU A 2 14.07 -3.22 -10.73
CA GLU A 2 13.20 -2.06 -10.50
C GLU A 2 13.09 -1.60 -9.02
N PHE A 3 13.30 -2.51 -8.06
CA PHE A 3 13.18 -2.22 -6.62
C PHE A 3 14.23 -1.20 -6.12
N LEU A 4 15.47 -1.32 -6.58
CA LEU A 4 16.56 -0.40 -6.21
C LEU A 4 16.39 0.99 -6.82
N LYS A 5 15.86 1.08 -8.06
CA LYS A 5 15.60 2.36 -8.73
C LYS A 5 14.50 3.15 -8.01
N SER A 6 13.43 2.48 -7.54
CA SER A 6 12.35 3.16 -6.83
C SER A 6 12.81 3.80 -5.52
N ASN A 7 13.69 3.14 -4.74
CA ASN A 7 14.16 3.68 -3.47
C ASN A 7 15.10 4.88 -3.66
N PHE A 8 15.95 4.84 -4.69
CA PHE A 8 16.82 5.96 -5.03
C PHE A 8 16.02 7.21 -5.43
N VAL A 9 14.94 7.03 -6.20
CA VAL A 9 14.01 8.13 -6.57
C VAL A 9 13.29 8.71 -5.33
N ILE A 10 12.96 7.89 -4.34
CA ILE A 10 12.36 8.37 -3.09
C ILE A 10 13.38 9.16 -2.28
N TYR A 11 14.62 8.69 -2.20
CA TYR A 11 15.70 9.40 -1.51
C TYR A 11 15.97 10.78 -2.12
N THR A 12 16.09 10.88 -3.44
CA THR A 12 16.31 12.18 -4.11
C THR A 12 15.13 13.13 -3.93
N LYS A 13 13.90 12.60 -3.90
CA LYS A 13 12.69 13.37 -3.59
C LYS A 13 12.63 13.82 -2.12
N ALA A 14 13.16 13.02 -1.20
CA ALA A 14 13.26 13.39 0.21
C ALA A 14 14.35 14.45 0.43
N SER A 15 15.52 14.29 -0.20
CA SER A 15 16.67 15.20 -0.03
C SER A 15 16.46 16.57 -0.67
N SER A 16 15.51 16.69 -1.60
CA SER A 16 15.12 17.97 -2.23
C SER A 16 14.05 18.75 -1.44
N LYS A 17 13.47 18.16 -0.39
CA LYS A 17 12.48 18.83 0.47
C LYS A 17 13.16 19.46 1.68
N THR A 18 12.63 20.61 2.12
CA THR A 18 13.05 21.26 3.36
C THR A 18 12.59 20.46 4.57
N GLY A 19 13.50 20.13 5.49
CA GLY A 19 13.20 19.38 6.71
C GLY A 19 14.23 18.27 6.99
N VAL A 20 13.90 17.35 7.90
CA VAL A 20 14.76 16.21 8.22
C VAL A 20 14.59 15.13 7.14
N THR A 21 15.59 14.99 6.27
CA THR A 21 15.56 14.05 5.12
C THR A 21 15.18 12.62 5.51
N GLY A 22 15.67 12.13 6.65
CA GLY A 22 15.37 10.78 7.14
C GLY A 22 13.88 10.59 7.46
N GLU A 23 13.25 11.57 8.09
CA GLU A 23 11.82 11.53 8.41
C GLU A 23 10.98 11.57 7.13
N ILE A 24 11.32 12.46 6.20
CA ILE A 24 10.62 12.58 4.91
C ILE A 24 10.76 11.29 4.09
N LEU A 25 11.95 10.67 4.10
CA LEU A 25 12.18 9.39 3.44
C LEU A 25 11.26 8.30 4.01
N LEU A 26 11.18 8.18 5.35
CA LEU A 26 10.31 7.21 6.01
C LEU A 26 8.83 7.46 5.69
N GLN A 27 8.39 8.72 5.74
CA GLN A 27 7.03 9.11 5.36
C GLN A 27 6.71 8.72 3.91
N LEU A 28 7.61 8.98 2.97
CA LEU A 28 7.42 8.62 1.56
C LEU A 28 7.40 7.10 1.34
N CYS A 29 8.19 6.35 2.10
CA CYS A 29 8.18 4.88 2.07
C CYS A 29 6.88 4.30 2.64
N GLU A 30 6.38 4.84 3.76
CA GLU A 30 5.14 4.35 4.37
C GLU A 30 3.90 4.68 3.49
N ARG A 31 3.92 5.80 2.77
CA ARG A 31 2.84 6.23 1.85
C ARG A 31 2.69 5.43 0.56
N ARG A 32 3.52 4.43 0.32
CA ARG A 32 3.42 3.62 -0.90
C ARG A 32 2.20 2.70 -0.85
N LEU A 33 1.54 2.51 -1.98
CA LEU A 33 0.35 1.66 -2.09
C LEU A 33 0.61 0.21 -1.66
N ASP A 34 1.74 -0.37 -2.06
CA ASP A 34 2.10 -1.73 -1.64
C ASP A 34 2.28 -1.85 -0.13
N ASN A 35 2.87 -0.84 0.49
CA ASN A 35 3.03 -0.80 1.93
C ASN A 35 1.70 -0.61 2.66
N ALA A 36 0.84 0.30 2.19
CA ALA A 36 -0.49 0.48 2.75
C ALA A 36 -1.33 -0.82 2.68
N VAL A 37 -1.35 -1.50 1.53
CA VAL A 37 -2.06 -2.79 1.36
C VAL A 37 -1.54 -3.87 2.31
N TYR A 38 -0.22 -3.91 2.54
CA TYR A 38 0.37 -4.79 3.54
C TYR A 38 -0.04 -4.42 4.97
N ARG A 39 0.02 -3.12 5.32
CA ARG A 39 -0.37 -2.60 6.65
C ARG A 39 -1.87 -2.81 6.94
N MET A 40 -2.72 -2.80 5.92
CA MET A 40 -4.15 -3.13 6.04
C MET A 40 -4.41 -4.62 6.31
N GLY A 41 -3.41 -5.49 6.18
CA GLY A 41 -3.59 -6.93 6.35
C GLY A 41 -4.22 -7.64 5.16
N ILE A 42 -4.38 -6.97 4.03
CA ILE A 42 -4.91 -7.57 2.78
C ILE A 42 -3.97 -8.67 2.25
N SER A 43 -2.68 -8.59 2.60
CA SER A 43 -1.67 -9.60 2.29
C SER A 43 -0.73 -9.79 3.49
N PRO A 44 -0.28 -11.04 3.77
CA PRO A 44 0.54 -11.33 4.94
C PRO A 44 2.01 -10.92 4.72
N THR A 45 2.42 -10.71 3.46
CA THR A 45 3.78 -10.31 3.09
C THR A 45 3.77 -9.07 2.20
N ARG A 46 4.86 -8.29 2.27
CA ARG A 46 5.06 -7.12 1.37
C ARG A 46 5.13 -7.54 -0.10
N SER A 47 5.74 -8.69 -0.40
CA SER A 47 5.79 -9.24 -1.76
C SER A 47 4.40 -9.59 -2.28
N GLY A 48 3.56 -10.23 -1.46
CA GLY A 48 2.17 -10.52 -1.79
C GLY A 48 1.36 -9.25 -2.05
N ALA A 49 1.53 -8.21 -1.22
CA ALA A 49 0.84 -6.94 -1.41
C ALA A 49 1.21 -6.29 -2.74
N ARG A 50 2.49 -6.34 -3.11
CA ARG A 50 2.96 -5.88 -4.44
C ARG A 50 2.35 -6.69 -5.58
N GLN A 51 2.22 -8.01 -5.41
CA GLN A 51 1.60 -8.87 -6.41
C GLN A 51 0.13 -8.50 -6.61
N LEU A 52 -0.61 -8.30 -5.52
CA LEU A 52 -2.01 -7.89 -5.57
C LEU A 52 -2.19 -6.57 -6.32
N VAL A 53 -1.35 -5.58 -6.03
CA VAL A 53 -1.35 -4.31 -6.75
C VAL A 53 -1.03 -4.52 -8.23
N SER A 54 0.12 -5.12 -8.57
CA SER A 54 0.55 -5.33 -9.95
C SER A 54 -0.46 -6.11 -10.80
N HIS A 55 -1.19 -7.04 -10.19
CA HIS A 55 -2.20 -7.87 -10.85
C HIS A 55 -3.60 -7.23 -10.89
N ARG A 56 -3.73 -5.92 -10.60
CA ARG A 56 -5.00 -5.15 -10.73
C ARG A 56 -6.10 -5.62 -9.78
N HIS A 57 -5.73 -6.10 -8.59
CA HIS A 57 -6.68 -6.46 -7.54
C HIS A 57 -7.08 -5.28 -6.65
N ILE A 58 -6.33 -4.17 -6.70
CA ILE A 58 -6.53 -2.99 -5.85
C ILE A 58 -7.08 -1.82 -6.66
N LYS A 59 -8.03 -1.11 -6.06
CA LYS A 59 -8.55 0.17 -6.50
C LYS A 59 -8.18 1.26 -5.51
N VAL A 60 -7.94 2.48 -6.02
CA VAL A 60 -7.77 3.69 -5.23
C VAL A 60 -8.74 4.72 -5.77
N ASN A 61 -9.60 5.28 -4.91
CA ASN A 61 -10.64 6.24 -5.27
C ASN A 61 -11.52 5.74 -6.44
N GLY A 62 -11.89 4.45 -6.43
CA GLY A 62 -12.70 3.79 -7.46
C GLY A 62 -11.95 3.38 -8.75
N GLY A 63 -10.74 3.90 -8.98
CA GLY A 63 -9.90 3.57 -10.15
C GLY A 63 -8.95 2.40 -9.89
N ILE A 64 -8.74 1.53 -10.89
CA ILE A 64 -7.77 0.42 -10.78
C ILE A 64 -6.34 0.98 -10.83
N VAL A 65 -5.55 0.71 -9.79
CA VAL A 65 -4.14 1.10 -9.73
C VAL A 65 -3.27 -0.14 -9.66
N ASN A 66 -2.34 -0.27 -10.60
CA ASN A 66 -1.44 -1.42 -10.71
C ASN A 66 0.04 -1.09 -10.52
N ILE A 67 0.33 0.06 -9.92
CA ILE A 67 1.70 0.53 -9.67
C ILE A 67 1.96 0.44 -8.16
N PRO A 68 2.78 -0.53 -7.68
CA PRO A 68 3.10 -0.68 -6.26
C PRO A 68 3.70 0.57 -5.62
N SER A 69 4.50 1.33 -6.38
CA SER A 69 5.12 2.58 -5.95
C SER A 69 4.20 3.80 -6.02
N TYR A 70 2.90 3.62 -6.23
CA TYR A 70 1.93 4.71 -6.18
C TYR A 70 1.97 5.36 -4.79
N SER A 71 2.05 6.70 -4.76
CA SER A 71 2.15 7.46 -3.51
C SER A 71 0.77 7.94 -3.12
N LEU A 72 0.26 7.41 -2.01
CA LEU A 72 -1.04 7.75 -1.45
C LEU A 72 -1.00 9.15 -0.83
N ARG A 73 -2.14 9.82 -0.85
CA ARG A 73 -2.42 11.07 -0.14
C ARG A 73 -3.36 10.79 1.03
N PRO A 74 -3.29 11.60 2.10
CA PRO A 74 -4.29 11.54 3.16
C PRO A 74 -5.70 11.68 2.57
N GLY A 75 -6.62 10.81 3.00
CA GLY A 75 -8.00 10.76 2.51
C GLY A 75 -8.22 9.93 1.24
N ASP A 76 -7.19 9.34 0.64
CA ASP A 76 -7.39 8.38 -0.46
C ASP A 76 -8.07 7.11 0.07
N ILE A 77 -9.07 6.61 -0.65
CA ILE A 77 -9.84 5.41 -0.31
C ILE A 77 -9.24 4.22 -1.07
N ILE A 78 -8.88 3.15 -0.36
CA ILE A 78 -8.31 1.93 -0.94
C ILE A 78 -9.34 0.81 -0.84
N GLU A 79 -9.61 0.14 -1.95
CA GLU A 79 -10.60 -0.92 -2.05
C GLU A 79 -10.03 -2.15 -2.78
N VAL A 80 -10.46 -3.33 -2.39
CA VAL A 80 -10.23 -4.56 -3.16
C VAL A 80 -11.29 -4.64 -4.25
N ARG A 81 -10.86 -4.93 -5.48
CA ARG A 81 -11.76 -5.15 -6.62
C ARG A 81 -12.75 -6.28 -6.29
N GLU A 82 -14.03 -6.08 -6.57
CA GLU A 82 -15.11 -7.04 -6.25
C GLU A 82 -14.81 -8.47 -6.71
N LYS A 83 -14.36 -8.64 -7.97
CA LYS A 83 -13.98 -9.96 -8.52
C LYS A 83 -12.86 -10.66 -7.75
N SER A 84 -12.13 -9.92 -6.94
CA SER A 84 -10.95 -10.37 -6.20
C SER A 84 -11.24 -10.50 -4.70
N LYS A 85 -12.38 -10.00 -4.21
CA LYS A 85 -12.81 -10.16 -2.81
C LYS A 85 -13.01 -11.63 -2.42
N ALA A 86 -13.42 -12.47 -3.38
CA ALA A 86 -13.62 -13.90 -3.16
C ALA A 86 -12.32 -14.73 -3.15
N LEU A 87 -11.15 -14.10 -3.30
CA LEU A 87 -9.88 -14.82 -3.23
C LEU A 87 -9.61 -15.24 -1.78
N GLU A 88 -9.57 -16.55 -1.52
CA GLU A 88 -9.27 -17.12 -0.20
C GLU A 88 -8.01 -16.51 0.42
N ALA A 89 -6.97 -16.30 -0.38
CA ALA A 89 -5.73 -15.66 0.06
C ALA A 89 -5.95 -14.27 0.70
N ILE A 90 -6.89 -13.46 0.20
CA ILE A 90 -7.21 -12.15 0.77
C ILE A 90 -8.07 -12.33 2.01
N THR A 91 -9.09 -13.18 1.94
CA THR A 91 -10.04 -13.42 3.04
C THR A 91 -9.34 -13.96 4.29
N ASP A 92 -8.42 -14.92 4.11
CA ASP A 92 -7.64 -15.52 5.19
C ASP A 92 -6.63 -14.54 5.79
N SER A 93 -6.05 -13.66 4.96
CA SER A 93 -5.13 -12.62 5.41
C SER A 93 -5.84 -11.57 6.25
N VAL A 94 -7.02 -11.12 5.81
CA VAL A 94 -7.83 -10.16 6.56
C VAL A 94 -8.32 -10.75 7.88
N LYS A 95 -8.75 -12.02 7.89
CA LYS A 95 -9.19 -12.71 9.13
C LYS A 95 -8.07 -12.92 10.14
N SER A 96 -6.85 -13.15 9.65
CA SER A 96 -5.69 -13.38 10.51
C SER A 96 -5.02 -12.08 10.98
N ASN A 97 -5.38 -10.94 10.40
CA ASN A 97 -4.80 -9.65 10.77
C ASN A 97 -5.51 -9.03 11.97
N SER A 98 -4.77 -8.76 13.04
CA SER A 98 -5.22 -8.01 14.22
C SER A 98 -4.58 -6.63 14.34
N SER A 99 -3.77 -6.21 13.35
CA SER A 99 -3.05 -4.94 13.42
C SER A 99 -4.00 -3.76 13.21
N THR A 100 -4.08 -2.91 14.24
CA THR A 100 -4.81 -1.63 14.20
C THR A 100 -3.80 -0.50 14.28
N TYR A 101 -3.89 0.47 13.37
CA TYR A 101 -3.01 1.64 13.35
C TYR A 101 -3.86 2.90 13.52
N GLU A 102 -3.37 3.88 14.28
CA GLU A 102 -4.12 5.10 14.61
C GLU A 102 -4.46 5.97 13.39
N TRP A 103 -3.67 5.89 12.31
CA TRP A 103 -3.88 6.64 11.07
C TRP A 103 -4.65 5.86 10.00
N LEU A 104 -5.09 4.64 10.30
CA LEU A 104 -5.69 3.73 9.33
C LEU A 104 -7.02 3.17 9.87
N GLU A 105 -8.11 3.57 9.24
CA GLU A 105 -9.41 2.97 9.45
C GLU A 105 -9.64 1.85 8.43
N PHE A 106 -9.88 0.64 8.91
CA PHE A 106 -10.16 -0.52 8.08
C PHE A 106 -11.55 -1.05 8.41
N SER A 107 -12.43 -1.09 7.41
CA SER A 107 -13.71 -1.79 7.49
C SER A 107 -13.66 -3.04 6.63
N SER A 108 -13.94 -4.19 7.25
CA SER A 108 -14.10 -5.48 6.58
C SER A 108 -15.53 -5.74 6.10
N ASP A 109 -16.45 -4.79 6.29
CA ASP A 109 -17.88 -5.01 6.05
C ASP A 109 -18.19 -4.96 4.55
N SER A 110 -18.21 -6.14 3.89
CA SER A 110 -19.01 -6.56 2.71
C SER A 110 -18.34 -7.69 1.94
#